data_AF-A0A1F9P4X2-F1
#
_entry.id   AF-A0A1F9P4X2-F1
#
_cell.length_a   1.000
_cell.length_b   1.000
_cell.length_c   1.000
_cell.angle_alpha   90.00
_cell.angle_beta   90.00
_cell.angle_gamma   90.00
#
_symmetry.space_group_name_H-M   'P 1'
#
loop_
_entity.id
_entity.type
_entity.pdbx_description
1 polymer ?
#
loop_
_entity_poly.entity_id
_entity_poly.type
_entity_poly.pdbx_seq_one_letter_code
_entity_poly.pdbx_strand_id
1 'polypeptide(L)' 'MKFDEIKAAIMNLDEGEHRRVVLELLPEIWPKIVGDDSCLQLLRKLVDEESVKKYQQEHLDHI' A
#
# COMPACT_ATOMS: atom_id res chain seq x y z
N MET A 1 -14.75 2.56 15.64
CA MET A 1 -14.45 1.38 14.82
C MET A 1 -13.56 0.45 15.61
N LYS A 2 -13.97 -0.81 15.77
CA LYS A 2 -13.12 -1.85 16.38
C LYS A 2 -12.17 -2.40 15.32
N PHE A 3 -10.99 -2.86 15.72
CA PHE A 3 -9.97 -3.42 14.82
C PHE A 3 -10.54 -4.45 13.84
N ASP A 4 -11.42 -5.33 14.33
CA ASP A 4 -12.05 -6.38 13.51
C ASP A 4 -12.95 -5.83 12.39
N GLU A 5 -13.63 -4.71 12.63
CA GLU A 5 -14.49 -4.05 11.63
C GLU A 5 -13.64 -3.41 10.54
N ILE A 6 -12.51 -2.79 10.90
CA ILE A 6 -11.56 -2.22 9.95
C ILE A 6 -10.92 -3.32 9.11
N LYS A 7 -10.49 -4.41 9.76
CA LYS A 7 -9.93 -5.57 9.08
C LYS A 7 -10.92 -6.19 8.10
N ALA A 8 -12.16 -6.39 8.52
CA ALA A 8 -13.20 -6.93 7.64
C ALA A 8 -13.48 -6.00 6.46
N ALA A 9 -13.50 -4.68 6.68
CA ALA A 9 -13.66 -3.71 5.60
C ALA A 9 -12.52 -3.80 4.57
N ILE A 10 -11.26 -3.84 5.03
CA ILE A 10 -10.09 -3.95 4.15
C ILE A 10 -10.09 -5.28 3.37
N MET A 11 -10.39 -6.41 4.03
CA MET A 11 -10.38 -7.72 3.37
C MET A 11 -11.48 -7.89 2.32
N ASN A 12 -12.56 -7.09 2.40
CA ASN A 12 -13.69 -7.14 1.47
C ASN A 12 -13.66 -6.06 0.39
N LEU A 13 -12.60 -5.24 0.33
CA LEU A 13 -12.40 -4.30 -0.78
C LEU A 13 -12.28 -5.07 -2.10
N ASP A 14 -12.67 -4.41 -3.20
CA ASP A 14 -12.47 -4.97 -4.53
C ASP A 14 -10.98 -4.95 -4.92
N GLU A 15 -10.63 -5.62 -6.02
CA GLU A 15 -9.23 -5.75 -6.45
C GLU A 15 -8.57 -4.39 -6.76
N GLY A 16 -9.33 -3.41 -7.24
CA GLY A 16 -8.84 -2.06 -7.51
C GLY A 16 -8.60 -1.28 -6.21
N GLU A 17 -9.50 -1.41 -5.25
CA GLU A 17 -9.37 -0.82 -3.93
C GLU A 17 -8.25 -1.47 -3.10
N HIS A 18 -8.08 -2.79 -3.17
CA HIS A 18 -6.92 -3.49 -2.59
C HIS A 18 -5.62 -2.97 -3.16
N ARG A 19 -5.56 -2.83 -4.49
CA ARG A 19 -4.39 -2.32 -5.19
C ARG A 19 -4.08 -0.90 -4.72
N ARG A 20 -5.08 -0.04 -4.58
CA ARG A 20 -4.93 1.33 -4.05
C ARG A 20 -4.40 1.34 -2.62
N VAL A 21 -4.94 0.50 -1.73
CA VAL A 21 -4.47 0.42 -0.34
C VAL A 21 -3.00 0.02 -0.28
N VAL A 22 -2.61 -0.98 -1.06
CA VAL A 22 -1.23 -1.49 -1.08
C VAL A 22 -0.25 -0.52 -1.73
N LEU A 23 -0.64 0.15 -2.81
CA LEU A 23 0.27 0.97 -3.62
C LEU A 23 0.29 2.45 -3.24
N GLU A 24 -0.77 2.98 -2.62
CA GLU A 24 -0.85 4.40 -2.23
C GLU A 24 -0.82 4.59 -0.72
N LEU A 25 -1.77 3.96 -0.01
CA LEU A 25 -1.96 4.22 1.42
C LEU A 25 -0.84 3.63 2.28
N LEU A 26 -0.47 2.36 2.07
CA LEU A 26 0.55 1.70 2.87
C LEU A 26 1.93 2.40 2.75
N PRO A 27 2.43 2.79 1.57
CA PRO A 27 3.68 3.54 1.44
C PRO A 27 3.71 4.87 2.19
N GLU A 28 2.59 5.60 2.27
CA GLU A 28 2.51 6.85 3.05
C GLU A 28 2.47 6.61 4.57
N ILE A 29 1.89 5.48 4.99
CA ILE A 29 1.70 5.13 6.40
C ILE A 29 2.94 4.45 6.98
N TRP A 30 3.65 3.61 6.20
CA TRP A 30 4.78 2.82 6.69
C TRP A 30 5.86 3.64 7.41
N PRO A 31 6.31 4.82 6.95
CA PRO A 31 7.31 5.62 7.66
C PRO A 31 6.85 6.09 9.05
N LYS A 32 5.54 6.10 9.30
CA LYS A 32 4.95 6.50 10.59
C LYS A 32 4.80 5.32 11.55
N ILE A 33 4.78 4.09 11.03
CA ILE A 33 4.66 2.85 11.81
C ILE A 33 6.04 2.23 12.04
N VAL A 34 6.92 2.37 11.07
CA VAL A 34 8.24 1.74 11.03
C VAL A 34 9.27 2.78 11.41
N GLY A 35 9.84 2.66 12.61
CA GLY A 35 10.86 3.56 13.12
C GLY A 35 12.27 3.31 12.59
N ASP A 36 12.45 2.31 11.73
CA ASP A 36 13.74 1.90 11.15
C ASP A 36 13.66 1.81 9.62
N ASP A 37 14.47 2.63 8.95
CA ASP A 37 14.57 2.68 7.48
C ASP A 37 14.89 1.32 6.85
N SER A 38 15.62 0.44 7.56
CA SER A 38 15.94 -0.90 7.07
C SER A 38 14.70 -1.80 6.97
N CYS A 39 13.77 -1.66 7.92
CA CYS A 39 12.48 -2.36 7.91
C CYS A 39 11.56 -1.79 6.81
N LEU A 40 11.62 -0.47 6.58
CA LEU A 40 10.89 0.17 5.49
C LEU A 40 11.35 -0.36 4.11
N GLN A 41 12.66 -0.54 3.92
CA GLN A 41 13.21 -1.13 2.70
C GLN A 41 12.79 -2.59 2.50
N LEU A 42 12.67 -3.38 3.57
CA LEU A 42 12.18 -4.75 3.48
C LEU A 42 10.69 -4.80 3.10
N LEU A 43 9.86 -3.94 3.70
CA LEU A 43 8.44 -3.86 3.37
C LEU A 43 8.20 -3.44 1.91
N ARG A 44 9.00 -2.50 1.40
CA ARG A 44 8.94 -2.10 -0.01
C ARG A 44 9.26 -3.25 -0.97
N LYS A 45 10.08 -4.22 -0.58
CA LYS A 45 10.38 -5.43 -1.38
C LYS A 45 9.24 -6.46 -1.38
N LEU A 46 8.30 -6.39 -0.43
CA LEU A 46 7.13 -7.26 -0.40
C LEU A 46 6.05 -6.83 -1.40
N VAL A 47 6.14 -5.60 -1.89
CA VAL A 47 5.30 -5.11 -2.97
C VAL A 47 6.06 -5.31 -4.26
N ASP A 48 5.41 -5.97 -5.22
CA ASP A 48 5.98 -6.19 -6.54
C ASP A 48 6.26 -4.85 -7.23
N GLU A 49 7.54 -4.55 -7.45
CA GLU A 49 7.99 -3.29 -8.05
C GLU A 49 7.45 -3.08 -9.47
N GLU A 50 7.18 -4.17 -10.21
CA GLU A 50 6.59 -4.09 -11.55
C GLU A 50 5.13 -3.65 -11.48
N SER A 51 4.36 -4.22 -10.56
CA SER A 51 2.99 -3.80 -10.25
C SER A 51 2.91 -2.35 -9.78
N VAL A 52 3.88 -1.87 -8.98
CA VAL A 52 3.96 -0.47 -8.55
C VAL A 52 4.23 0.45 -9.73
N LYS A 53 5.23 0.13 -10.56
CA LYS A 53 5.60 0.96 -11.71
C LYS A 53 4.47 1.07 -12.71
N LYS A 54 3.80 -0.04 -13.03
CA LYS A 54 2.65 -0.04 -13.94
C LYS A 54 1.53 0.84 -13.41
N TYR A 55 1.22 0.73 -12.11
CA TYR A 55 0.20 1.57 -11.49
C TYR A 55 0.58 3.06 -11.50
N GLN A 56 1.84 3.39 -11.23
CA GLN A 56 2.33 4.77 -11.29
C GLN A 56 2.22 5.34 -12.71
N GLN A 57 2.55 4.57 -13.73
CA GLN A 57 2.41 4.99 -15.13
C GLN A 57 0.95 5.17 -15.54
N GLU A 58 0.05 4.32 -15.05
CA GLU A 58 -1.39 4.36 -15.39
C GLU A 58 -2.15 5.46 -14.63
N HIS A 59 -1.66 5.90 -13.47
CA HIS A 59 -2.42 6.78 -12.56
C HIS A 59 -1.69 8.01 -12.01
N LEU A 60 -0.35 8.07 -12.07
CA LEU A 60 0.46 9.14 -11.45
C LEU A 60 1.33 9.94 -12.45
N ASP A 61 1.56 9.45 -13.67
CA ASP A 61 2.29 10.17 -14.75
C ASP A 61 1.55 11.40 -15.33
N HIS A 62 0.48 11.85 -14.67
CA HIS A 62 -0.28 13.07 -15.02
C HIS A 62 0.04 14.28 -14.12
N ILE A 63 1.11 14.23 -13.32
CA ILE A 63 1.55 15.35 -12.44
C ILE A 63 2.78 16.05 -13.02
#